data_AF-A0A0Q0D6I1-F1
#
_entry.id   AF-A0A0Q0D6I1-F1
#
_cell.length_a   1.000
_cell.length_b   1.000
_cell.length_c   1.000
_cell.angle_alpha   90.00
_cell.angle_beta   90.00
_cell.angle_gamma   90.00
#
_symmetry.space_group_name_H-M   'P 1'
#
loop_
_entity.id
_entity.type
_entity.pdbx_description
1 polymer ?
#
loop_
_entity_poly.entity_id
_entity_poly.type
_entity_poly.pdbx_seq_one_letter_code
_entity_poly.pdbx_strand_id
1 'polypeptide(L)' 'MEDWANYDWEEGPDEIRALVKKYLARDYTNPLAESQIKGIKFDLLKCLDMYHSKELDALTKKVVTDPNHTYMKNIKKP' A
#
# COMPACT_ATOMS: atom_id res chain seq x y z
N MET A 1 -15.32 10.54 0.75
CA MET A 1 -14.19 10.03 1.53
C MET A 1 -14.66 8.71 2.11
N GLU A 2 -13.85 7.66 2.05
CA GLU A 2 -14.27 6.31 2.45
C GLU A 2 -14.34 6.21 3.99
N ASP A 3 -15.52 6.45 4.56
CA ASP A 3 -15.79 6.50 6.02
C ASP A 3 -15.71 5.13 6.74
N TRP A 4 -15.28 4.07 6.05
CA TRP A 4 -15.29 2.72 6.62
C TRP A 4 -14.03 2.40 7.44
N ALA A 5 -12.94 3.13 7.24
CA ALA A 5 -11.71 2.99 8.01
C ALA A 5 -11.53 4.19 8.93
N ASN A 6 -11.16 3.94 10.20
CA ASN A 6 -10.74 4.97 11.15
C ASN A 6 -9.35 5.52 10.75
N TYR A 7 -9.26 6.09 9.56
CA TYR A 7 -8.03 6.49 8.90
C TYR A 7 -7.73 7.96 9.15
N ASP A 8 -6.47 8.28 9.42
CA ASP A 8 -5.95 9.64 9.52
C ASP A 8 -5.85 10.25 8.12
N TRP A 9 -6.80 11.11 7.79
CA TRP A 9 -6.87 11.78 6.49
C TRP A 9 -5.96 13.01 6.39
N GLU A 10 -5.40 13.50 7.49
CA GLU A 10 -4.49 14.65 7.47
C GLU A 10 -3.08 14.20 7.07
N GLU A 11 -2.54 13.18 7.73
CA GLU A 11 -1.16 12.71 7.47
C GLU A 11 -1.10 11.49 6.54
N GLY A 12 -2.07 10.58 6.64
CA GLY A 12 -2.02 9.27 6.00
C GLY A 12 -1.83 9.32 4.47
N PRO A 13 -2.58 10.15 3.71
CA PRO A 13 -2.48 10.16 2.26
C PRO A 13 -1.07 10.46 1.74
N ASP A 14 -0.34 11.34 2.41
CA ASP A 14 1.01 11.72 1.99
C ASP A 14 2.04 10.66 2.34
N GLU A 15 1.92 10.01 3.50
CA GLU A 15 2.79 8.88 3.87
C GLU A 15 2.59 7.68 2.93
N ILE A 16 1.34 7.36 2.57
CA ILE A 16 1.03 6.30 1.60
C ILE A 16 1.60 6.63 0.23
N ARG A 17 1.45 7.88 -0.25
CA ARG A 17 2.04 8.32 -1.53
C ARG A 17 3.55 8.23 -1.52
N ALA A 18 4.20 8.58 -0.41
CA ALA A 18 5.64 8.46 -0.26
C ALA A 18 6.10 6.99 -0.35
N LEU A 19 5.38 6.09 0.31
CA LEU A 19 5.67 4.65 0.27
C LEU A 19 5.51 4.07 -1.15
N VAL A 20 4.43 4.43 -1.85
CA VAL A 20 4.20 4.02 -3.25
C VAL A 20 5.35 4.52 -4.14
N LYS A 21 5.73 5.80 -4.04
CA LYS A 21 6.86 6.35 -4.82
C LYS A 21 8.16 5.60 -4.54
N LYS A 22 8.43 5.26 -3.28
CA LYS A 22 9.62 4.49 -2.87
C LYS A 22 9.67 3.12 -3.55
N TYR A 23 8.55 2.40 -3.59
CA TYR A 23 8.49 1.08 -4.23
C TYR A 23 8.59 1.15 -5.75
N LEU A 24 7.92 2.11 -6.38
CA LEU A 24 8.00 2.31 -7.83
C LEU A 24 9.42 2.68 -8.29
N ALA A 25 10.19 3.41 -7.46
CA ALA A 25 11.56 3.79 -7.75
C ALA A 25 12.59 2.64 -7.61
N ARG A 26 12.21 1.47 -7.08
CA ARG A 26 13.14 0.35 -6.94
C ARG A 26 13.61 -0.17 -8.30
N ASP A 27 14.87 -0.57 -8.36
CA ASP A 27 15.44 -1.20 -9.55
C ASP A 27 15.02 -2.68 -9.61
N TYR A 28 14.26 -3.03 -10.66
CA TYR A 28 13.78 -4.38 -10.96
C TYR A 28 14.30 -4.82 -12.34
N THR A 29 15.37 -4.19 -12.84
CA THR A 29 15.98 -4.54 -14.13
C THR A 29 16.28 -6.03 -14.16
N ASN A 30 15.76 -6.68 -15.19
CA ASN A 30 15.96 -8.09 -15.45
C ASN A 30 16.41 -8.23 -16.90
N PRO A 31 17.73 -8.41 -17.15
CA PRO A 31 18.28 -8.49 -18.51
C PRO A 31 17.64 -9.57 -19.37
N LEU A 32 17.21 -10.69 -18.76
CA LEU A 32 16.52 -11.75 -19.47
C LEU A 32 15.12 -11.30 -19.92
N ALA A 33 14.36 -10.65 -19.04
CA ALA A 33 13.04 -10.14 -19.39
C ALA A 33 13.13 -9.02 -20.44
N GLU A 34 14.11 -8.12 -20.35
CA GLU A 34 14.31 -7.03 -21.30
C GLU A 34 14.69 -7.54 -22.70
N SER A 35 15.45 -8.63 -22.79
CA SER A 35 15.76 -9.28 -24.07
C SER A 35 14.52 -9.86 -24.77
N GLN A 36 13.46 -10.18 -24.01
CA GLN A 36 12.20 -10.70 -24.54
C GLN A 36 11.19 -9.59 -24.81
N ILE A 37 11.13 -8.59 -23.93
CA ILE A 37 10.18 -7.47 -24.00
C ILE A 37 10.92 -6.17 -23.70
N LYS A 38 11.23 -5.43 -24.76
CA LYS A 38 11.91 -4.14 -24.66
C LYS A 38 11.03 -3.13 -23.91
N GLY A 39 11.59 -2.51 -22.86
CA GLY A 39 10.90 -1.49 -22.07
C GLY A 39 9.85 -2.06 -21.10
N ILE A 40 9.92 -3.35 -20.77
CA ILE A 40 9.08 -3.97 -19.73
C ILE A 40 9.18 -3.19 -18.41
N LYS A 41 8.04 -2.96 -17.77
CA LYS A 41 7.95 -2.37 -16.43
C LYS A 41 7.40 -3.39 -15.46
N PHE A 42 7.95 -3.40 -14.25
CA PHE A 42 7.54 -4.28 -13.16
C PHE A 42 6.68 -3.56 -12.12
N ASP A 43 5.94 -2.51 -12.52
CA ASP A 43 5.19 -1.65 -11.59
C ASP A 43 4.15 -2.45 -10.79
N LEU A 44 3.43 -3.39 -11.42
CA LEU A 44 2.50 -4.27 -10.71
C LEU A 44 3.21 -5.14 -9.66
N LEU A 45 4.35 -5.75 -10.01
CA LEU A 45 5.13 -6.57 -9.08
C LEU A 45 5.63 -5.73 -7.91
N LYS A 46 6.12 -4.51 -8.16
CA LYS A 46 6.53 -3.57 -7.12
C LYS A 46 5.39 -3.21 -6.18
N CYS A 47 4.16 -3.05 -6.69
CA CYS A 47 2.98 -2.83 -5.87
C CYS A 47 2.62 -4.06 -5.02
N LEU A 48 2.76 -5.28 -5.55
CA LEU A 48 2.55 -6.51 -4.77
C LEU A 48 3.61 -6.66 -3.67
N ASP A 49 4.87 -6.36 -3.98
CA ASP A 49 5.95 -6.37 -3.00
C ASP A 49 5.74 -5.32 -1.89
N MET A 50 5.17 -4.18 -2.23
CA MET A 50 4.75 -3.16 -1.25
C MET A 50 3.60 -3.68 -0.38
N TYR A 51 2.59 -4.30 -1.00
CA TYR A 51 1.42 -4.82 -0.32
C TYR A 51 1.78 -5.85 0.77
N HIS A 52 2.81 -6.67 0.52
CA HIS A 52 3.30 -7.67 1.47
C HIS A 52 4.43 -7.17 2.39
N SER A 53 4.72 -5.87 2.39
CA SER A 53 5.86 -5.33 3.11
C SER A 53 5.58 -5.07 4.59
N LYS A 54 6.62 -5.26 5.42
CA LYS A 54 6.62 -4.81 6.83
C LYS A 54 6.49 -3.29 6.96
N GLU A 55 6.92 -2.55 5.94
CA GLU A 55 6.84 -1.09 5.92
C GLU A 55 5.39 -0.62 5.79
N LEU A 56 4.59 -1.25 4.90
CA LEU A 56 3.17 -0.98 4.79
C LEU A 56 2.40 -1.41 6.05
N ASP A 57 2.75 -2.57 6.64
CA ASP A 57 2.16 -3.02 7.92
C ASP A 57 2.40 -2.00 9.05
N ALA A 58 3.63 -1.50 9.18
CA ALA A 58 3.98 -0.48 10.17
C ALA A 58 3.24 0.85 9.91
N LEU A 59 3.19 1.29 8.66
CA LEU A 59 2.48 2.51 8.27
C LEU A 59 0.98 2.39 8.57
N THR A 60 0.36 1.26 8.21
CA THR A 60 -1.07 1.00 8.47
C THR A 60 -1.39 1.11 9.96
N LYS A 61 -0.53 0.59 10.84
CA LYS A 61 -0.70 0.70 12.30
C LYS A 61 -0.53 2.12 12.85
N LYS A 62 0.15 3.00 12.11
CA LYS A 62 0.31 4.42 12.46
C LYS A 62 -0.91 5.25 12.03
N VAL A 63 -1.38 5.04 10.80
CA VAL A 63 -2.42 5.91 10.17
C VAL A 63 -3.84 5.39 10.33
N VAL A 64 -4.02 4.19 10.86
CA VAL A 64 -5.35 3.65 11.24
C VAL A 64 -5.48 3.73 12.76
N THR A 65 -6.41 4.57 13.22
CA THR A 65 -6.66 4.93 14.62
C THR A 65 -7.10 3.73 15.48
N ASP A 66 -7.82 2.76 14.89
CA ASP A 66 -8.20 1.52 15.56
C ASP A 66 -8.07 0.31 14.60
N PRO A 67 -6.86 -0.25 14.46
CA PRO A 67 -6.56 -1.25 13.44
C PRO A 67 -7.17 -2.63 13.72
N ASN A 68 -7.66 -2.88 14.94
CA ASN A 68 -8.30 -4.15 15.33
C ASN A 68 -9.84 -4.06 15.34
N HIS A 69 -10.37 -2.87 15.05
CA HIS A 69 -11.79 -2.64 14.94
C HIS A 69 -12.24 -2.73 13.48
N THR A 70 -13.36 -3.42 13.28
CA THR A 70 -13.90 -3.64 11.95
C THR A 70 -15.24 -2.93 11.85
N TYR A 71 -15.56 -2.42 10.66
CA TYR A 71 -16.84 -1.75 10.39
C TYR A 71 -18.05 -2.57 10.87
N MET A 72 -18.02 -3.90 10.71
CA MET A 72 -19.08 -4.81 11.17
C MET A 72 -19.39 -4.74 12.66
N LYS A 73 -18.42 -4.37 13.51
CA LYS A 73 -18.64 -4.19 14.95
C LYS A 73 -19.48 -2.94 15.27
N ASN A 74 -19.51 -1.95 14.37
CA ASN A 74 -20.33 -0.74 14.52
C ASN A 74 -21.78 -0.94 14.08
N ILE A 75 -22.05 -1.98 13.27
CA ILE A 75 -23.41 -2.29 12.82
C ILE A 75 -24.16 -2.91 14.01
N LYS A 76 -25.16 -2.21 14.54
CA LYS A 76 -26.05 -2.76 15.57
C LYS A 76 -26.68 -4.05 15.04
N LYS A 77 -26.46 -5.16 15.75
CA LYS A 77 -27.21 -6.40 15.51
C LYS A 77 -28.70 -6.13 15.77
N PRO A 78 -29.61 -6.66 14.92
CA PRO A 78 -31.06 -6.48 15.10
C PRO A 78 -31.54 -6.97 16.47
#